data_AF-A0AAD7VC83-F1
#
_entry.id   AF-A0AAD7VC83-F1
#
_cell.length_a   1.000
_cell.length_b   1.000
_cell.length_c   1.000
_cell.angle_alpha   90.00
_cell.angle_beta   90.00
_cell.angle_gamma   90.00
#
_symmetry.space_group_name_H-M   'P 1'
#
loop_
_entity.id
_entity.type
_entity.pdbx_description
1 polymer ?
#
loop_
_entity_poly.entity_id
_entity_poly.type
_entity_poly.pdbx_seq_one_letter_code
_entity_poly.pdbx_strand_id
1 'polypeptide(L)'
;MDQKRIAESGSRLHSYGDSKTEEFLKSEAGRSLLKLIRDDNKSHFLTEAKRIFENDSDALDRSTVSKLLRLCCASDSVDCASALLNGDLAIVPPVNEMDESGRSALHIAADKHAARCIELLLQNHARTDLKTIDERAQLALDLSLSSNRMDVKWAPDKNSVEDLVVALSGKEWSAVRFLVENTKELSEVAYANAVKGCVVGLAALLIVAENKVKELTVELHDANSGAKEKMTLYEFIISKALSLAHATTPSTMARHSSSTEAESENAEIRKLSLCEIKLLQLFGADVPTSSTVMRMTLPLIRAVQVIKG
;
A
#
# COMPACT_ATOMS: atom_id res chain seq x y z
N MET A 1 5.23 14.72 -16.58
CA MET A 1 4.00 14.32 -17.29
C MET A 1 2.89 14.15 -16.25
N ASP A 2 1.79 14.86 -16.46
CA ASP A 2 0.75 15.17 -15.48
C ASP A 2 0.02 13.96 -14.87
N GLN A 3 0.01 13.88 -13.54
CA GLN A 3 -0.68 12.85 -12.73
C GLN A 3 -2.23 12.97 -12.72
N LYS A 4 -2.83 13.67 -13.69
CA LYS A 4 -4.26 14.05 -13.67
C LYS A 4 -5.13 13.44 -14.77
N ARG A 5 -4.62 12.51 -15.58
CA ARG A 5 -5.33 11.95 -16.76
C ARG A 5 -5.73 10.47 -16.71
N ILE A 6 -5.50 9.76 -15.61
CA ILE A 6 -5.72 8.28 -15.56
C ILE A 6 -7.10 7.92 -14.96
N ALA A 7 -7.99 8.88 -14.71
CA ALA A 7 -9.26 8.64 -14.01
C ALA A 7 -10.46 8.26 -14.91
N GLU A 8 -10.35 8.19 -16.24
CA GLU A 8 -11.54 8.17 -17.10
C GLU A 8 -11.74 6.93 -18.01
N SER A 9 -10.91 5.88 -17.92
CA SER A 9 -10.92 4.82 -18.94
C SER A 9 -11.42 3.44 -18.47
N GLY A 10 -12.18 3.36 -17.38
CA GLY A 10 -12.55 2.07 -16.75
C GLY A 10 -14.03 1.71 -16.71
N SER A 11 -14.93 2.48 -17.34
CA SER A 11 -16.38 2.30 -17.15
C SER A 11 -17.05 1.66 -18.35
N ARG A 12 -17.10 0.32 -18.41
CA ARG A 12 -18.14 -0.41 -19.15
C ARG A 12 -18.10 -1.89 -18.77
N LEU A 13 -18.96 -2.27 -17.82
CA LEU A 13 -19.85 -3.45 -17.82
C LEU A 13 -20.35 -3.68 -16.38
N HIS A 14 -21.68 -3.53 -16.17
CA HIS A 14 -22.52 -3.75 -14.94
C HIS A 14 -23.25 -2.53 -14.33
N SER A 15 -23.68 -1.56 -15.15
CA SER A 15 -24.21 -0.27 -14.65
C SER A 15 -25.69 -0.20 -14.21
N TYR A 16 -26.46 -1.30 -14.15
CA TYR A 16 -27.92 -1.18 -13.91
C TYR A 16 -28.30 -1.21 -12.41
N GLY A 17 -27.58 -1.96 -11.57
CA GLY A 17 -27.84 -2.03 -10.11
C GLY A 17 -27.23 -0.89 -9.31
N ASP A 18 -26.05 -0.39 -9.71
CA ASP A 18 -25.32 0.61 -8.91
C ASP A 18 -25.83 2.04 -9.11
N SER A 19 -26.44 2.35 -10.27
CA SER A 19 -27.09 3.65 -10.51
C SER A 19 -28.19 3.95 -9.49
N LYS A 20 -28.98 2.93 -9.11
CA LYS A 20 -30.05 3.07 -8.12
C LYS A 20 -29.47 3.26 -6.71
N THR A 21 -28.42 2.50 -6.37
CA THR A 21 -27.74 2.62 -5.07
C THR A 21 -27.10 4.02 -4.91
N GLU A 22 -26.47 4.54 -5.97
CA GLU A 22 -25.91 5.90 -6.01
C GLU A 22 -26.99 6.98 -5.88
N GLU A 23 -28.11 6.82 -6.57
CA GLU A 23 -29.24 7.73 -6.44
C GLU A 23 -29.82 7.74 -5.02
N PHE A 24 -29.96 6.55 -4.42
CA PHE A 24 -30.37 6.41 -3.02
C PHE A 24 -29.43 7.14 -2.06
N LEU A 25 -28.11 6.96 -2.17
CA LEU A 25 -27.15 7.63 -1.29
C LEU A 25 -27.12 9.15 -1.45
N LYS A 26 -27.53 9.68 -2.61
CA LYS A 26 -27.67 11.12 -2.88
C LYS A 26 -28.99 11.69 -2.35
N SER A 27 -30.00 10.85 -2.11
CA SER A 27 -31.28 11.26 -1.52
C SER A 27 -31.12 11.82 -0.10
N GLU A 28 -32.15 12.50 0.41
CA GLU A 28 -32.15 12.99 1.79
C GLU A 28 -32.01 11.86 2.82
N ALA A 29 -32.69 10.73 2.59
CA ALA A 29 -32.60 9.53 3.43
C ALA A 29 -31.17 8.95 3.43
N GLY A 30 -30.55 8.82 2.24
CA GLY A 30 -29.17 8.37 2.11
C GLY A 30 -28.17 9.30 2.81
N ARG A 31 -28.32 10.61 2.65
CA ARG A 31 -27.47 11.60 3.34
C ARG A 31 -27.61 11.56 4.86
N SER A 32 -28.82 11.30 5.37
CA SER A 32 -29.06 11.07 6.80
C SER A 32 -28.25 9.86 7.31
N LEU A 33 -28.31 8.73 6.60
CA LEU A 33 -27.52 7.53 6.94
C LEU A 33 -26.01 7.80 6.89
N LEU A 34 -25.52 8.52 5.87
CA LEU A 34 -24.10 8.87 5.75
C LEU A 34 -23.61 9.72 6.92
N LYS A 35 -24.47 10.59 7.47
CA LYS A 35 -24.14 11.36 8.68
C LYS A 35 -24.03 10.43 9.90
N LEU A 36 -24.98 9.51 10.07
CA LEU A 36 -24.96 8.55 11.19
C LEU A 36 -23.74 7.60 11.13
N ILE A 37 -23.31 7.20 9.92
CA ILE A 37 -22.07 6.46 9.72
C ILE A 37 -20.89 7.31 10.19
N ARG A 38 -20.79 8.56 9.77
CA ARG A 38 -19.70 9.45 10.17
C ARG A 38 -19.61 9.66 11.70
N ASP A 39 -20.76 9.67 12.36
CA ASP A 39 -20.87 9.79 13.82
C ASP A 39 -20.66 8.45 14.56
N ASP A 40 -20.45 7.34 13.82
CA ASP A 40 -20.33 5.95 14.29
C ASP A 40 -21.45 5.52 15.26
N ASN A 41 -22.67 6.05 15.07
CA ASN A 41 -23.79 5.80 15.98
C ASN A 41 -24.61 4.58 15.54
N LYS A 42 -24.19 3.39 15.98
CA LYS A 42 -24.86 2.11 15.68
C LYS A 42 -26.39 2.14 15.90
N SER A 43 -26.85 2.65 17.04
CA SER A 43 -28.26 2.59 17.43
C SER A 43 -29.16 3.43 16.51
N HIS A 44 -28.77 4.67 16.25
CA HIS A 44 -29.48 5.56 15.35
C HIS A 44 -29.36 5.10 13.90
N PHE A 45 -28.17 4.62 13.50
CA PHE A 45 -27.95 4.05 12.18
C PHE A 45 -28.91 2.90 11.89
N LEU A 46 -29.04 1.93 12.81
CA LEU A 46 -29.95 0.80 12.63
C LEU A 46 -31.42 1.21 12.61
N THR A 47 -31.81 2.13 13.48
CA THR A 47 -33.20 2.62 13.55
C THR A 47 -33.58 3.31 12.25
N GLU A 48 -32.72 4.19 11.75
CA GLU A 48 -32.97 4.94 10.52
C GLU A 48 -32.88 4.05 9.29
N ALA A 49 -31.90 3.14 9.23
CA ALA A 49 -31.76 2.17 8.15
C ALA A 49 -33.02 1.29 8.04
N LYS A 50 -33.46 0.68 9.15
CA LYS A 50 -34.68 -0.15 9.17
C LYS A 50 -35.90 0.66 8.73
N ARG A 51 -36.08 1.87 9.24
CA ARG A 51 -37.18 2.76 8.85
C ARG A 51 -37.17 3.05 7.35
N ILE A 52 -36.01 3.34 6.77
CA ILE A 52 -35.88 3.62 5.33
C ILE A 52 -36.23 2.38 4.52
N PHE A 53 -35.71 1.22 4.92
CA PHE A 53 -35.86 -0.04 4.19
C PHE A 53 -37.25 -0.70 4.34
N GLU A 54 -37.96 -0.43 5.43
CA GLU A 54 -39.37 -0.82 5.58
C GLU A 54 -40.29 -0.02 4.65
N ASN A 55 -39.98 1.25 4.39
CA ASN A 55 -40.78 2.12 3.53
C ASN A 55 -40.44 1.97 2.04
N ASP A 56 -39.27 1.44 1.71
CA ASP A 56 -38.81 1.18 0.35
C ASP A 56 -38.19 -0.22 0.27
N SER A 57 -39.05 -1.22 0.03
CA SER A 57 -38.66 -2.63 -0.05
C SER A 57 -37.63 -2.91 -1.15
N ASP A 58 -37.48 -2.02 -2.13
CA ASP A 58 -36.50 -2.17 -3.20
C ASP A 58 -35.19 -1.39 -2.93
N ALA A 59 -35.06 -0.72 -1.77
CA ALA A 59 -33.83 -0.01 -1.36
C ALA A 59 -32.89 -0.87 -0.51
N LEU A 60 -33.40 -1.93 0.13
CA LEU A 60 -32.57 -2.86 0.90
C LEU A 60 -32.16 -4.05 0.05
N ASP A 61 -31.09 -3.85 -0.71
CA ASP A 61 -30.43 -4.93 -1.41
C ASP A 61 -29.00 -5.16 -0.90
N ARG A 62 -28.44 -6.30 -1.30
CA ARG A 62 -27.06 -6.67 -0.97
C ARG A 62 -26.06 -5.60 -1.42
N SER A 63 -26.28 -4.98 -2.58
CA SER A 63 -25.41 -3.93 -3.12
C SER A 63 -25.32 -2.73 -2.18
N THR A 64 -26.48 -2.25 -1.71
CA THR A 64 -26.59 -1.12 -0.80
C THR A 64 -25.90 -1.41 0.52
N VAL A 65 -26.12 -2.59 1.11
CA VAL A 65 -25.47 -2.99 2.38
C VAL A 65 -23.95 -3.11 2.23
N SER A 66 -23.47 -3.70 1.13
CA SER A 66 -22.03 -3.78 0.83
C SER A 66 -21.40 -2.41 0.61
N LYS A 67 -22.15 -1.46 0.03
CA LYS A 67 -21.70 -0.07 -0.13
C LYS A 67 -21.66 0.67 1.19
N LEU A 68 -22.67 0.51 2.05
CA LEU A 68 -22.67 1.05 3.41
C LEU A 68 -21.49 0.51 4.22
N LEU A 69 -21.16 -0.78 4.10
CA LEU A 69 -19.98 -1.36 4.76
C LEU A 69 -18.68 -0.67 4.31
N ARG A 70 -18.49 -0.47 3.00
CA ARG A 70 -17.33 0.25 2.47
C ARG A 70 -17.27 1.71 2.96
N LEU A 71 -18.41 2.38 3.09
CA LEU A 71 -18.51 3.74 3.63
C LEU A 71 -18.16 3.81 5.12
N CYS A 72 -18.60 2.83 5.92
CA CYS A 72 -18.16 2.68 7.30
C CYS A 72 -16.63 2.49 7.37
N CYS A 73 -16.07 1.62 6.52
CA CYS A 73 -14.63 1.40 6.42
C CYS A 73 -13.87 2.67 5.99
N ALA A 74 -14.45 3.50 5.11
CA ALA A 74 -13.83 4.75 4.69
C ALA A 74 -13.76 5.80 5.81
N SER A 75 -14.63 5.68 6.83
CA SER A 75 -14.76 6.63 7.94
C SER A 75 -14.28 6.06 9.29
N ASP A 76 -13.75 4.82 9.30
CA ASP A 76 -13.40 4.05 10.50
C ASP A 76 -14.57 3.87 11.51
N SER A 77 -15.79 3.79 10.98
CA SER A 77 -17.04 3.64 11.73
C SER A 77 -17.30 2.17 12.09
N VAL A 78 -16.55 1.66 13.06
CA VAL A 78 -16.54 0.22 13.39
C VAL A 78 -17.85 -0.26 13.98
N ASP A 79 -18.58 0.58 14.73
CA ASP A 79 -19.81 0.18 15.40
C ASP A 79 -20.94 -0.01 14.38
N CYS A 80 -21.02 0.91 13.41
CA CYS A 80 -21.89 0.77 12.25
C CYS A 80 -21.47 -0.41 11.36
N ALA A 81 -20.17 -0.59 11.07
CA ALA A 81 -19.68 -1.72 10.27
C ALA A 81 -19.98 -3.07 10.93
N SER A 82 -19.79 -3.17 12.25
CA SER A 82 -20.08 -4.38 13.04
C SER A 82 -21.55 -4.74 12.96
N ALA A 83 -22.45 -3.75 13.02
CA ALA A 83 -23.89 -3.97 12.89
C ALA A 83 -24.24 -4.60 11.53
N LEU A 84 -23.60 -4.16 10.45
CA LEU A 84 -23.81 -4.72 9.11
C LEU A 84 -23.29 -6.17 9.01
N LEU A 85 -22.08 -6.43 9.51
CA LEU A 85 -21.46 -7.77 9.45
C LEU A 85 -22.17 -8.80 10.34
N ASN A 86 -22.76 -8.36 11.46
CA ASN A 86 -23.57 -9.21 12.33
C ASN A 86 -24.97 -9.51 11.76
N GLY A 87 -25.36 -8.88 10.65
CA GLY A 87 -26.68 -9.07 10.04
C GLY A 87 -27.80 -8.37 10.80
N ASP A 88 -27.52 -7.27 11.52
CA ASP A 88 -28.54 -6.50 12.28
C ASP A 88 -29.61 -5.87 11.36
N LEU A 89 -29.36 -5.85 10.04
CA LEU A 89 -30.27 -5.45 8.95
C LEU A 89 -30.85 -6.63 8.15
N ALA A 90 -30.77 -7.87 8.68
CA ALA A 90 -31.19 -9.12 8.03
C ALA A 90 -30.43 -9.53 6.75
N ILE A 91 -29.62 -8.64 6.18
CA ILE A 91 -28.70 -8.93 5.08
C ILE A 91 -27.26 -8.79 5.59
N VAL A 92 -26.46 -9.84 5.43
CA VAL A 92 -25.03 -9.80 5.73
C VAL A 92 -24.27 -9.56 4.42
N PRO A 93 -23.48 -8.48 4.32
CA PRO A 93 -22.69 -8.24 3.14
C PRO A 93 -21.52 -9.24 3.05
N PRO A 94 -21.21 -9.77 1.87
CA PRO A 94 -19.98 -10.53 1.63
C PRO A 94 -18.73 -9.67 1.92
N VAL A 95 -17.96 -10.05 2.94
CA VAL A 95 -16.76 -9.32 3.40
C VAL A 95 -15.73 -9.06 2.29
N ASN A 96 -15.60 -10.01 1.36
CA ASN A 96 -14.61 -10.01 0.28
C ASN A 96 -15.16 -9.54 -1.07
N GLU A 97 -16.39 -9.03 -1.12
CA GLU A 97 -16.95 -8.49 -2.36
C GLU A 97 -16.20 -7.22 -2.77
N MET A 98 -15.95 -7.11 -4.07
CA MET A 98 -15.29 -5.98 -4.69
C MET A 98 -16.34 -5.09 -5.35
N ASP A 99 -16.10 -3.79 -5.28
CA ASP A 99 -16.91 -2.81 -5.97
C ASP A 99 -16.51 -2.62 -7.44
N GLU A 100 -17.16 -1.67 -8.11
CA GLU A 100 -16.88 -1.35 -9.52
C GLU A 100 -15.45 -0.87 -9.78
N SER A 101 -14.77 -0.35 -8.75
CA SER A 101 -13.35 0.02 -8.84
C SER A 101 -12.42 -1.16 -8.58
N GLY A 102 -12.97 -2.37 -8.44
CA GLY A 102 -12.21 -3.57 -8.13
C GLY A 102 -11.69 -3.59 -6.69
N ARG A 103 -12.31 -2.85 -5.76
CA ARG A 103 -11.83 -2.71 -4.38
C ARG A 103 -12.80 -3.35 -3.39
N SER A 104 -12.27 -4.18 -2.51
CA SER A 104 -13.02 -4.72 -1.37
C SER A 104 -13.07 -3.76 -0.19
N ALA A 105 -13.90 -4.05 0.82
CA ALA A 105 -13.96 -3.27 2.07
C ALA A 105 -12.58 -3.11 2.73
N LEU A 106 -11.75 -4.17 2.72
CA LEU A 106 -10.40 -4.14 3.28
C LEU A 106 -9.47 -3.19 2.51
N HIS A 107 -9.57 -3.13 1.17
CA HIS A 107 -8.80 -2.16 0.37
C HIS A 107 -9.17 -0.71 0.68
N ILE A 108 -10.47 -0.44 0.93
CA ILE A 108 -10.93 0.89 1.31
C ILE A 108 -10.43 1.26 2.72
N ALA A 109 -10.58 0.35 3.68
CA ALA A 109 -10.13 0.54 5.05
C ALA A 109 -8.61 0.80 5.12
N ALA A 110 -7.83 0.03 4.36
CA ALA A 110 -6.37 0.17 4.29
C ALA A 110 -5.92 1.53 3.73
N ASP A 111 -6.52 1.99 2.63
CA ASP A 111 -6.24 3.31 2.04
C ASP A 111 -6.62 4.46 2.99
N LYS A 112 -7.68 4.30 3.78
CA LYS A 112 -8.10 5.32 4.76
C LYS A 112 -7.43 5.19 6.13
N HIS A 113 -6.59 4.17 6.32
CA HIS A 113 -5.96 3.85 7.61
C HIS A 113 -7.01 3.67 8.72
N ALA A 114 -8.16 3.08 8.38
CA ALA A 114 -9.25 2.79 9.28
C ALA A 114 -8.93 1.53 10.11
N ALA A 115 -8.08 1.69 11.12
CA ALA A 115 -7.49 0.58 11.86
C ALA A 115 -8.54 -0.27 12.59
N ARG A 116 -9.60 0.34 13.16
CA ARG A 116 -10.67 -0.39 13.85
C ARG A 116 -11.47 -1.23 12.86
N CYS A 117 -11.77 -0.67 11.69
CA CYS A 117 -12.44 -1.42 10.62
C CYS A 117 -11.54 -2.52 10.03
N ILE A 118 -10.23 -2.31 9.87
CA ILE A 118 -9.30 -3.36 9.41
C ILE A 118 -9.34 -4.55 10.37
N GLU A 119 -9.20 -4.30 11.67
CA GLU A 119 -9.25 -5.35 12.69
C GLU A 119 -10.57 -6.12 12.63
N LEU A 120 -11.71 -5.41 12.60
CA LEU A 120 -13.04 -6.02 12.48
C LEU A 120 -13.17 -6.87 11.21
N LEU A 121 -12.70 -6.39 10.06
CA LEU A 121 -12.77 -7.11 8.79
C LEU A 121 -11.92 -8.39 8.84
N LEU A 122 -10.71 -8.32 9.40
CA LEU A 122 -9.83 -9.49 9.55
C LEU A 122 -10.45 -10.54 10.49
N GLN A 123 -11.08 -10.11 11.59
CA GLN A 123 -11.86 -10.99 12.47
C GLN A 123 -13.03 -11.67 11.75
N ASN A 124 -13.59 -11.01 10.72
CA ASN A 124 -14.65 -11.54 9.85
C ASN A 124 -14.10 -12.19 8.57
N HIS A 125 -12.88 -12.72 8.61
CA HIS A 125 -12.25 -13.47 7.51
C HIS A 125 -12.10 -12.70 6.19
N ALA A 126 -11.85 -11.38 6.28
CA ALA A 126 -11.39 -10.62 5.14
C ALA A 126 -10.06 -11.15 4.63
N ARG A 127 -9.96 -11.32 3.32
CA ARG A 127 -8.78 -11.81 2.62
C ARG A 127 -7.80 -10.66 2.36
N THR A 128 -6.57 -10.83 2.82
CA THR A 128 -5.46 -9.88 2.61
C THR A 128 -4.73 -10.09 1.28
N ASP A 129 -4.93 -11.25 0.63
CA ASP A 129 -4.28 -11.65 -0.62
C ASP A 129 -5.03 -11.18 -1.87
N LEU A 130 -6.20 -10.54 -1.69
CA LEU A 130 -6.95 -9.94 -2.80
C LEU A 130 -6.19 -8.74 -3.35
N LYS A 131 -6.01 -8.73 -4.68
CA LYS A 131 -5.47 -7.60 -5.43
C LYS A 131 -6.62 -6.78 -6.02
N THR A 132 -6.44 -5.47 -6.11
CA THR A 132 -7.38 -4.59 -6.83
C THR A 132 -7.52 -5.02 -8.29
N ILE A 133 -8.71 -4.80 -8.85
CA ILE A 133 -8.95 -5.01 -10.29
C ILE A 133 -8.64 -3.70 -11.04
N ASP A 134 -7.38 -3.31 -10.99
CA ASP A 134 -6.84 -2.18 -11.76
C ASP A 134 -5.48 -2.56 -12.37
N GLU A 135 -4.88 -1.67 -13.15
CA GLU A 135 -3.57 -1.91 -13.78
C GLU A 135 -2.45 -2.17 -12.76
N ARG A 136 -2.64 -1.74 -11.51
CA ARG A 136 -1.61 -1.82 -10.47
C ARG A 136 -1.70 -3.11 -9.66
N ALA A 137 -2.85 -3.77 -9.65
CA ALA A 137 -3.11 -5.02 -8.94
C ALA A 137 -2.57 -5.01 -7.50
N GLN A 138 -2.97 -3.99 -6.73
CA GLN A 138 -2.44 -3.68 -5.40
C GLN A 138 -3.15 -4.48 -4.31
N LEU A 139 -2.40 -5.00 -3.34
CA LEU A 139 -2.97 -5.56 -2.11
C LEU A 139 -3.48 -4.43 -1.19
N ALA A 140 -4.27 -4.79 -0.19
CA ALA A 140 -4.64 -3.85 0.87
C ALA A 140 -3.41 -3.22 1.55
N LEU A 141 -2.36 -4.00 1.80
CA LEU A 141 -1.10 -3.49 2.35
C LEU A 141 -0.41 -2.47 1.43
N ASP A 142 -0.40 -2.71 0.11
CA ASP A 142 0.16 -1.75 -0.86
C ASP A 142 -0.59 -0.42 -0.84
N LEU A 143 -1.92 -0.46 -0.75
CA LEU A 143 -2.75 0.75 -0.66
C LEU A 143 -2.51 1.50 0.65
N SER A 144 -2.32 0.79 1.76
CA SER A 144 -1.98 1.43 3.04
C SER A 144 -0.65 2.18 2.96
N LEU A 145 0.37 1.59 2.33
CA LEU A 145 1.70 2.19 2.17
C LEU A 145 1.78 3.30 1.12
N SER A 146 0.80 3.38 0.22
CA SER A 146 0.71 4.43 -0.82
C SER A 146 -0.37 5.48 -0.53
N SER A 147 -1.05 5.38 0.61
CA SER A 147 -2.06 6.33 1.06
C SER A 147 -1.45 7.70 1.37
N ASN A 148 -2.24 8.77 1.19
CA ASN A 148 -1.88 10.12 1.62
C ASN A 148 -1.61 10.23 3.13
N ARG A 149 -2.06 9.27 3.94
CA ARG A 149 -1.77 9.20 5.37
C ARG A 149 -0.28 8.92 5.63
N MET A 150 0.43 8.40 4.63
CA MET A 150 1.88 8.18 4.63
C MET A 150 2.67 9.45 4.33
N ASP A 151 2.03 10.51 3.82
CA ASP A 151 2.73 11.72 3.39
C ASP A 151 3.49 12.36 4.55
N VAL A 152 4.78 12.57 4.33
CA VAL A 152 5.70 13.24 5.24
C VAL A 152 6.48 14.28 4.46
N LYS A 153 6.81 15.40 5.12
CA LYS A 153 7.67 16.43 4.54
C LYS A 153 9.12 15.93 4.55
N TRP A 154 9.45 15.08 3.58
CA TRP A 154 10.77 14.50 3.44
C TRP A 154 11.17 14.50 1.96
N ALA A 155 12.41 14.91 1.69
CA ALA A 155 13.03 14.77 0.39
C ALA A 155 14.46 14.25 0.56
N PRO A 156 14.91 13.29 -0.28
CA PRO A 156 16.24 12.71 -0.13
C PRO A 156 17.40 13.73 -0.20
N ASP A 157 17.21 14.88 -0.88
CA ASP A 157 18.23 15.94 -0.99
C ASP A 157 18.29 16.87 0.23
N LYS A 158 17.22 16.92 1.01
CA LYS A 158 17.02 17.95 2.05
C LYS A 158 17.04 17.39 3.45
N ASN A 159 16.70 16.12 3.60
CA ASN A 159 16.45 15.47 4.88
C ASN A 159 17.18 14.13 4.91
N SER A 160 17.70 13.77 6.07
CA SER A 160 18.35 12.48 6.24
C SER A 160 17.31 11.36 6.36
N VAL A 161 17.75 10.11 6.29
CA VAL A 161 16.87 8.95 6.51
C VAL A 161 16.47 8.85 8.00
N GLU A 162 17.33 9.30 8.91
CA GLU A 162 17.02 9.42 10.33
C GLU A 162 15.86 10.40 10.57
N ASP A 163 15.84 11.56 9.87
CA ASP A 163 14.72 12.51 9.93
C ASP A 163 13.41 11.87 9.45
N LEU A 164 13.46 11.06 8.40
CA LEU A 164 12.31 10.30 7.90
C LEU A 164 11.78 9.35 8.97
N VAL A 165 12.65 8.57 9.62
CA VAL A 165 12.26 7.62 10.65
C VAL A 165 11.62 8.34 11.85
N VAL A 166 12.17 9.48 12.27
CA VAL A 166 11.58 10.29 13.34
C VAL A 166 10.19 10.82 12.94
N ALA A 167 10.06 11.37 11.73
CA ALA A 167 8.79 11.89 11.22
C ALA A 167 7.70 10.79 11.13
N LEU A 168 8.10 9.58 10.74
CA LEU A 168 7.20 8.43 10.68
C LEU A 168 6.90 7.87 12.07
N SER A 169 7.87 7.82 12.98
CA SER A 169 7.66 7.28 14.34
C SER A 169 6.60 8.02 15.15
N GLY A 170 6.32 9.29 14.81
CA GLY A 170 5.24 10.08 15.42
C GLY A 170 3.84 9.81 14.86
N LYS A 171 3.68 8.90 13.89
CA LYS A 171 2.38 8.55 13.29
C LYS A 171 1.79 7.26 13.87
N GLU A 172 0.48 7.11 13.70
CA GLU A 172 -0.24 5.88 14.01
C GLU A 172 0.01 4.81 12.93
N TRP A 173 0.45 3.63 13.38
CA TRP A 173 0.83 2.52 12.50
C TRP A 173 -0.08 1.29 12.61
N SER A 174 -1.15 1.38 13.40
CA SER A 174 -2.05 0.25 13.69
C SER A 174 -2.60 -0.41 12.43
N ALA A 175 -3.03 0.38 11.44
CA ALA A 175 -3.51 -0.14 10.16
C ALA A 175 -2.45 -0.97 9.42
N VAL A 176 -1.23 -0.43 9.29
CA VAL A 176 -0.10 -1.13 8.65
C VAL A 176 0.28 -2.38 9.46
N ARG A 177 0.29 -2.29 10.79
CA ARG A 177 0.60 -3.41 11.69
C ARG A 177 -0.36 -4.57 11.51
N PHE A 178 -1.67 -4.32 11.57
CA PHE A 178 -2.68 -5.36 11.38
C PHE A 178 -2.53 -6.05 10.01
N LEU A 179 -2.28 -5.28 8.95
CA LEU A 179 -2.09 -5.82 7.60
C LEU A 179 -0.79 -6.64 7.50
N VAL A 180 0.33 -6.14 8.01
CA VAL A 180 1.63 -6.86 8.00
C VAL A 180 1.57 -8.17 8.79
N GLU A 181 0.79 -8.21 9.87
CA GLU A 181 0.63 -9.43 10.67
C GLU A 181 -0.21 -10.51 9.97
N ASN A 182 -1.12 -10.11 9.08
CA ASN A 182 -2.08 -11.02 8.45
C ASN A 182 -1.81 -11.27 6.95
N THR A 183 -0.93 -10.52 6.30
CA THR A 183 -0.59 -10.66 4.87
C THR A 183 0.61 -11.57 4.68
N LYS A 184 0.45 -12.66 3.92
CA LYS A 184 1.53 -13.62 3.63
C LYS A 184 2.49 -13.11 2.56
N GLU A 185 1.99 -12.26 1.68
CA GLU A 185 2.67 -11.64 0.55
C GLU A 185 3.53 -10.42 0.98
N LEU A 186 3.88 -10.32 2.27
CA LEU A 186 4.72 -9.24 2.81
C LEU A 186 6.06 -9.11 2.05
N SER A 187 6.64 -10.23 1.64
CA SER A 187 7.83 -10.24 0.80
C SER A 187 7.58 -9.46 -0.49
N GLU A 188 6.62 -9.89 -1.31
CA GLU A 188 6.26 -9.25 -2.57
C GLU A 188 6.07 -7.73 -2.42
N VAL A 189 5.37 -7.30 -1.36
CA VAL A 189 5.13 -5.88 -1.07
C VAL A 189 6.43 -5.13 -0.74
N ALA A 190 7.29 -5.69 0.11
CA ALA A 190 8.56 -5.08 0.48
C ALA A 190 9.49 -4.95 -0.74
N TYR A 191 9.57 -5.98 -1.57
CA TYR A 191 10.36 -5.95 -2.80
C TYR A 191 9.78 -4.98 -3.83
N ALA A 192 8.46 -4.92 -3.99
CA ALA A 192 7.82 -3.94 -4.88
C ALA A 192 8.12 -2.49 -4.45
N ASN A 193 8.12 -2.20 -3.14
CA ASN A 193 8.51 -0.90 -2.61
C ASN A 193 9.98 -0.59 -2.92
N ALA A 194 10.89 -1.55 -2.69
CA ALA A 194 12.31 -1.39 -3.02
C ALA A 194 12.57 -1.22 -4.52
N VAL A 195 11.84 -1.91 -5.39
CA VAL A 195 11.94 -1.74 -6.85
C VAL A 195 11.51 -0.32 -7.25
N LYS A 196 10.36 0.12 -6.75
CA LYS A 196 9.79 1.44 -7.05
C LYS A 196 10.54 2.61 -6.41
N GLY A 197 11.47 2.37 -5.48
CA GLY A 197 12.18 3.43 -4.76
C GLY A 197 11.30 4.09 -3.68
N CYS A 198 10.29 3.37 -3.17
CA CYS A 198 9.33 3.88 -2.19
C CYS A 198 9.92 3.85 -0.77
N VAL A 199 10.89 4.74 -0.50
CA VAL A 199 11.62 4.80 0.77
C VAL A 199 10.69 4.95 1.97
N VAL A 200 9.63 5.77 1.85
CA VAL A 200 8.64 6.00 2.93
C VAL A 200 7.89 4.72 3.28
N GLY A 201 7.44 3.97 2.27
CA GLY A 201 6.74 2.70 2.46
C GLY A 201 7.64 1.65 3.10
N LEU A 202 8.89 1.55 2.63
CA LEU A 202 9.88 0.65 3.22
C LEU A 202 10.22 1.02 4.68
N ALA A 203 10.33 2.31 4.98
CA ALA A 203 10.57 2.79 6.34
C ALA A 203 9.41 2.44 7.27
N ALA A 204 8.17 2.61 6.83
CA ALA A 204 7.00 2.21 7.60
C ALA A 204 6.97 0.70 7.88
N LEU A 205 7.31 -0.14 6.89
CA LEU A 205 7.43 -1.58 7.09
C LEU A 205 8.49 -1.93 8.13
N LEU A 206 9.65 -1.27 8.10
CA LEU A 206 10.72 -1.49 9.08
C LEU A 206 10.34 -1.02 10.47
N ILE A 207 9.66 0.14 10.61
CA ILE A 207 9.14 0.64 11.90
C ILE A 207 8.14 -0.35 12.52
N VAL A 208 7.30 -0.97 11.70
CA VAL A 208 6.22 -1.85 12.18
C VAL A 208 6.70 -3.27 12.43
N ALA A 209 7.57 -3.80 11.57
CA ALA A 209 7.94 -5.21 11.51
C ALA A 209 9.41 -5.43 11.12
N GLU A 210 10.32 -4.71 11.77
CA GLU A 210 11.77 -4.75 11.57
C GLU A 210 12.31 -6.16 11.32
N ASN A 211 12.13 -7.08 12.28
CA ASN A 211 12.69 -8.43 12.20
C ASN A 211 12.13 -9.22 11.01
N LYS A 212 10.81 -9.13 10.78
CA LYS A 212 10.18 -9.81 9.65
C LYS A 212 10.74 -9.31 8.33
N VAL A 213 10.90 -7.99 8.18
CA VAL A 213 11.38 -7.36 6.94
C VAL A 213 12.84 -7.70 6.66
N LYS A 214 13.69 -7.73 7.68
CA LYS A 214 15.11 -8.11 7.54
C LYS A 214 15.30 -9.55 7.11
N GLU A 215 14.49 -10.45 7.65
CA GLU A 215 14.55 -11.88 7.36
C GLU A 215 13.90 -12.25 6.02
N LEU A 216 13.31 -11.28 5.30
CA LEU A 216 12.75 -11.52 3.97
C LEU A 216 13.85 -11.91 2.98
N THR A 217 13.67 -13.07 2.38
CA THR A 217 14.46 -13.55 1.24
C THR A 217 13.58 -13.74 0.03
N VAL A 218 14.06 -13.35 -1.15
CA VAL A 218 13.43 -13.65 -2.44
C VAL A 218 14.34 -14.56 -3.25
N GLU A 219 13.70 -15.55 -3.87
CA GLU A 219 14.33 -16.38 -4.90
C GLU A 219 14.28 -15.62 -6.21
N LEU A 220 15.41 -15.07 -6.65
CA LEU A 220 15.54 -14.56 -8.00
C LEU A 220 16.00 -15.69 -8.92
N HIS A 221 15.32 -15.85 -10.05
CA HIS A 221 15.74 -16.76 -11.09
C HIS A 221 16.76 -16.06 -11.99
N ASP A 222 18.03 -16.44 -11.88
CA ASP A 222 19.01 -16.09 -12.90
C ASP A 222 18.77 -16.97 -14.14
N ALA A 223 18.27 -16.34 -15.21
CA ALA A 223 18.01 -16.98 -16.49
C ALA A 223 19.28 -17.59 -17.12
N ASN A 224 20.48 -17.16 -16.69
CA ASN A 224 21.75 -17.61 -17.26
C ASN A 224 22.42 -18.75 -16.48
N SER A 225 22.22 -18.86 -15.16
CA SER A 225 22.90 -19.86 -14.33
C SER A 225 22.01 -21.04 -13.91
N GLY A 226 20.69 -20.92 -13.99
CA GLY A 226 19.75 -21.94 -13.46
C GLY A 226 19.82 -22.11 -11.93
N ALA A 227 20.64 -21.32 -11.24
CA ALA A 227 20.79 -21.32 -9.81
C ALA A 227 19.72 -20.42 -9.18
N LYS A 228 19.04 -20.95 -8.17
CA LYS A 228 18.13 -20.17 -7.32
C LYS A 228 18.96 -19.47 -6.27
N GLU A 229 19.33 -18.22 -6.51
CA GLU A 229 19.98 -17.42 -5.48
C GLU A 229 18.90 -16.79 -4.59
N LYS A 230 18.89 -17.19 -3.32
CA LYS A 230 18.08 -16.54 -2.30
C LYS A 230 18.82 -15.29 -1.86
N MET A 231 18.18 -14.14 -2.07
CA MET A 231 18.75 -12.85 -1.76
C MET A 231 17.88 -12.12 -0.74
N THR A 232 18.51 -11.59 0.31
CA THR A 232 17.83 -10.71 1.27
C THR A 232 17.41 -9.40 0.60
N LEU A 233 16.45 -8.68 1.20
CA LEU A 233 16.04 -7.37 0.69
C LEU A 233 17.21 -6.38 0.59
N TYR A 234 18.13 -6.42 1.57
CA TYR A 234 19.31 -5.57 1.60
C TYR A 234 20.29 -5.87 0.46
N GLU A 235 20.61 -7.15 0.25
CA GLU A 235 21.44 -7.58 -0.86
C GLU A 235 20.81 -7.22 -2.21
N PHE A 236 19.48 -7.35 -2.35
CA PHE A 236 18.75 -6.98 -3.56
C PHE A 236 18.92 -5.49 -3.92
N ILE A 237 18.72 -4.61 -2.94
CA ILE A 237 18.86 -3.15 -3.15
C ILE A 237 20.30 -2.80 -3.52
N ILE A 238 21.29 -3.45 -2.90
CA ILE A 238 22.70 -3.30 -3.24
C ILE A 238 22.96 -3.69 -4.70
N SER A 239 22.50 -4.88 -5.12
CA SER A 239 22.67 -5.34 -6.50
C SER A 239 22.00 -4.41 -7.51
N LYS A 240 20.80 -3.90 -7.18
CA LYS A 240 20.11 -2.87 -7.97
C LYS A 240 20.97 -1.61 -8.12
N ALA A 241 21.50 -1.07 -7.02
CA ALA A 241 22.36 0.12 -7.04
C ALA A 241 23.63 -0.08 -7.88
N LEU A 242 24.25 -1.26 -7.81
CA LEU A 242 25.46 -1.60 -8.55
C LEU A 242 25.20 -1.77 -10.05
N SER A 243 24.11 -2.45 -10.40
CA SER A 243 23.71 -2.67 -11.80
C SER A 243 23.52 -1.33 -12.53
N LEU A 244 22.95 -0.35 -11.82
CA LEU A 244 22.82 1.01 -12.32
C LEU A 244 24.20 1.67 -12.50
N ALA A 245 25.12 1.53 -11.54
CA ALA A 245 26.46 2.12 -11.66
C ALA A 245 27.24 1.63 -12.90
N HIS A 246 27.13 0.34 -13.22
CA HIS A 246 27.76 -0.26 -14.41
C HIS A 246 27.10 0.16 -15.73
N ALA A 247 25.81 0.50 -15.73
CA ALA A 247 25.12 1.02 -16.92
C ALA A 247 25.58 2.44 -17.33
N THR A 248 26.29 3.16 -16.47
CA THR A 248 26.70 4.57 -16.71
C THR A 248 28.20 4.74 -16.85
N THR A 249 28.99 3.67 -16.83
CA THR A 249 30.35 3.73 -17.36
C THR A 249 30.25 3.97 -18.87
N PRO A 250 30.76 5.10 -19.41
CA PRO A 250 30.69 5.36 -20.84
C PRO A 250 31.53 4.29 -21.54
N SER A 251 30.87 3.35 -22.22
CA SER A 251 31.55 2.58 -23.26
C SER A 251 31.97 3.59 -24.31
N THR A 252 33.26 3.66 -24.59
CA THR A 252 33.95 4.73 -25.35
C THR A 252 33.48 4.90 -26.81
N MET A 253 32.40 4.25 -27.24
CA MET A 253 31.87 4.29 -28.60
C MET A 253 30.36 4.09 -28.63
N ALA A 254 29.57 5.11 -28.27
CA ALA A 254 28.21 5.26 -28.80
C ALA A 254 27.72 6.71 -28.60
N ARG A 255 27.84 7.50 -29.67
CA ARG A 255 27.00 8.70 -29.83
C ARG A 255 25.60 8.21 -30.18
N HIS A 256 24.55 8.79 -29.59
CA HIS A 256 23.34 9.32 -30.25
C HIS A 256 22.20 9.59 -29.25
N SER A 257 22.03 10.87 -28.91
CA SER A 257 20.77 11.65 -28.91
C SER A 257 19.52 11.25 -28.10
N SER A 258 19.60 10.43 -27.04
CA SER A 258 18.48 10.29 -26.06
C SER A 258 18.92 10.39 -24.57
N SER A 259 20.16 10.79 -24.32
CA SER A 259 20.87 10.46 -23.07
C SER A 259 20.49 11.27 -21.82
N THR A 260 19.97 12.48 -21.94
CA THR A 260 19.82 13.38 -20.77
C THR A 260 18.71 12.96 -19.81
N GLU A 261 17.58 12.45 -20.31
CA GLU A 261 16.45 12.03 -19.47
C GLU A 261 16.73 10.69 -18.79
N ALA A 262 17.29 9.73 -19.53
CA ALA A 262 17.68 8.42 -18.99
C ALA A 262 18.84 8.51 -17.99
N GLU A 263 19.79 9.43 -18.18
CA GLU A 263 20.85 9.70 -17.19
C GLU A 263 20.28 10.33 -15.91
N SER A 264 19.32 11.25 -16.03
CA SER A 264 18.62 11.85 -14.89
C SER A 264 17.78 10.85 -14.11
N GLU A 265 17.06 9.96 -14.81
CA GLU A 265 16.26 8.90 -14.19
C GLU A 265 17.15 7.91 -13.45
N ASN A 266 18.27 7.48 -14.05
CA ASN A 266 19.25 6.62 -13.38
C ASN A 266 19.88 7.28 -12.15
N ALA A 267 20.10 8.60 -12.17
CA ALA A 267 20.59 9.34 -11.01
C ALA A 267 19.59 9.34 -9.84
N GLU A 268 18.30 9.57 -10.13
CA GLU A 268 17.26 9.53 -9.10
C GLU A 268 17.06 8.11 -8.55
N ILE A 269 17.05 7.07 -9.38
CA ILE A 269 16.95 5.69 -8.91
C ILE A 269 18.14 5.34 -8.00
N ARG A 270 19.38 5.74 -8.36
CA ARG A 270 20.55 5.52 -7.49
C ARG A 270 20.41 6.21 -6.15
N LYS A 271 19.96 7.46 -6.15
CA LYS A 271 19.77 8.25 -4.94
C LYS A 271 18.74 7.63 -4.00
N LEU A 272 17.62 7.15 -4.55
CA LEU A 272 16.61 6.40 -3.78
C LEU A 272 17.20 5.09 -3.24
N SER A 273 17.93 4.32 -4.05
CA SER A 273 18.58 3.09 -3.60
C SER A 273 19.59 3.34 -2.46
N LEU A 274 20.34 4.46 -2.50
CA LEU A 274 21.24 4.85 -1.40
C LEU A 274 20.48 5.15 -0.11
N CYS A 275 19.31 5.80 -0.22
CA CYS A 275 18.44 6.04 0.94
C CYS A 275 17.90 4.72 1.51
N GLU A 276 17.50 3.78 0.67
CA GLU A 276 17.04 2.45 1.08
C GLU A 276 18.14 1.63 1.77
N ILE A 277 19.37 1.66 1.24
CA ILE A 277 20.55 1.03 1.88
C ILE A 277 20.79 1.64 3.26
N LYS A 278 20.81 2.97 3.34
CA LYS A 278 21.04 3.70 4.58
C LYS A 278 19.93 3.45 5.61
N LEU A 279 18.69 3.33 5.15
CA LEU A 279 17.54 2.95 5.97
C LEU A 279 17.74 1.56 6.56
N LEU A 280 18.04 0.55 5.75
CA LEU A 280 18.26 -0.81 6.24
C LEU A 280 19.45 -0.89 7.22
N GLN A 281 20.53 -0.12 6.97
CA GLN A 281 21.66 -0.01 7.90
C GLN A 281 21.28 0.64 9.24
N LEU A 282 20.36 1.62 9.25
CA LEU A 282 19.87 2.22 10.50
C LEU A 282 19.11 1.24 11.36
N PHE A 283 18.40 0.32 10.73
CA PHE A 283 17.79 -0.82 11.41
C PHE A 283 18.80 -1.96 11.61
N GLY A 284 20.10 -1.81 11.34
CA GLY A 284 21.10 -2.83 11.65
C GLY A 284 21.16 -4.01 10.68
N ALA A 285 20.86 -3.81 9.40
CA ALA A 285 21.19 -4.79 8.37
C ALA A 285 22.73 -4.92 8.23
N ASP A 286 23.25 -6.13 8.44
CA ASP A 286 24.67 -6.44 8.32
C ASP A 286 25.15 -6.42 6.86
N VAL A 287 26.41 -6.02 6.65
CA VAL A 287 27.06 -6.06 5.33
C VAL A 287 27.09 -7.51 4.81
N PRO A 288 26.69 -7.79 3.55
CA PRO A 288 26.57 -9.16 3.08
C PRO A 288 27.91 -9.89 3.13
N THR A 289 27.91 -11.10 3.70
CA THR A 289 29.11 -11.95 3.86
C THR A 289 29.44 -12.77 2.61
N SER A 290 28.59 -12.74 1.57
CA SER A 290 28.87 -13.39 0.29
C SER A 290 30.04 -12.71 -0.43
N SER A 291 31.10 -13.48 -0.75
CA SER A 291 32.38 -12.97 -1.29
C SER A 291 32.25 -12.19 -2.60
N THR A 292 31.23 -12.48 -3.41
CA THR A 292 30.92 -11.78 -4.66
C THR A 292 30.31 -10.40 -4.38
N VAL A 293 29.36 -10.32 -3.45
CA VAL A 293 28.69 -9.07 -3.06
C VAL A 293 29.64 -8.19 -2.24
N MET A 294 30.50 -8.78 -1.40
CA MET A 294 31.49 -8.06 -0.59
C MET A 294 32.49 -7.29 -1.46
N ARG A 295 33.00 -7.89 -2.55
CA ARG A 295 33.90 -7.19 -3.50
C ARG A 295 33.22 -6.02 -4.21
N MET A 296 31.91 -6.12 -4.45
CA MET A 296 31.14 -5.08 -5.17
C MET A 296 30.56 -4.00 -4.24
N THR A 297 30.37 -4.27 -2.95
CA THR A 297 29.76 -3.36 -1.96
C THR A 297 30.71 -2.33 -1.35
N LEU A 298 32.01 -2.62 -1.31
CA LEU A 298 33.02 -1.75 -0.70
C LEU A 298 33.01 -0.29 -1.21
N PRO A 299 32.81 0.01 -2.50
CA PRO A 299 32.74 1.39 -3.00
C PRO A 299 31.48 2.14 -2.53
N LEU A 300 30.32 1.47 -2.47
CA LEU A 300 29.06 2.08 -2.03
C LEU A 300 29.05 2.34 -0.52
N ILE A 301 29.56 1.39 0.27
CA ILE A 301 29.70 1.56 1.73
C ILE A 301 30.64 2.73 2.04
N ARG A 302 31.75 2.86 1.29
CA ARG A 302 32.65 4.01 1.41
C ARG A 302 31.97 5.32 0.99
N ALA A 303 31.20 5.34 -0.10
CA ALA A 303 30.48 6.53 -0.53
C ALA A 303 29.43 7.00 0.50
N VAL A 304 28.72 6.06 1.15
CA VAL A 304 27.77 6.37 2.23
C VAL A 304 28.49 6.88 3.49
N GLN A 305 29.68 6.36 3.79
CA GLN A 305 30.49 6.80 4.93
C GLN A 305 31.15 8.18 4.72
N VAL A 306 31.45 8.56 3.48
CA VAL A 306 32.06 9.88 3.15
C VAL A 306 31.07 11.04 3.32
N ILE A 307 29.75 10.80 3.28
CA ILE A 307 28.72 11.83 3.51
C ILE A 307 28.63 12.24 5.00
N LYS A 308 29.31 11.51 5.91
CA LYS A 308 29.45 11.90 7.33
C LYS A 308 30.65 12.81 7.62
N GLY A 309 31.37 13.30 6.59
CA GLY A 309 32.52 14.19 6.72
C GLY A 309 32.16 15.67 6.52
#